data_AF-A0A350AT38-F1
#
_entry.id   AF-A0A350AT38-F1
#
_cell.length_a   1.000
_cell.length_b   1.000
_cell.length_c   1.000
_cell.angle_alpha   90.00
_cell.angle_beta   90.00
_cell.angle_gamma   90.00
#
_symmetry.space_group_name_H-M   'P 1'
#
loop_
_entity.id
_entity.type
_entity.pdbx_description
1 polymer ?
#
loop_
_entity_poly.entity_id
_entity_poly.type
_entity_poly.pdbx_seq_one_letter_code
_entity_poly.pdbx_strand_id
1 'polypeptide(L)' 'DLKSAAWKVMLAAVIKGHTSATNVWITEKLNMGISQAVSQNVGKFHAAGGRETEAYQELIINITT' A
#
# COMPACT_ATOMS: atom_id res chain seq x y z
N ASP A 1 -8.40 10.50 -6.92
CA ASP A 1 -7.44 11.41 -6.23
C ASP A 1 -6.03 10.87 -6.47
N LEU A 2 -5.06 11.74 -6.80
CA LEU A 2 -3.67 11.37 -7.10
C LEU A 2 -2.90 10.85 -5.86
N LYS A 3 -3.32 11.25 -4.65
CA LYS A 3 -2.74 10.83 -3.38
C LYS A 3 -3.14 9.41 -3.00
N SER A 4 -4.34 8.97 -3.40
CA SER A 4 -4.88 7.63 -3.16
C SER A 4 -5.04 6.80 -4.44
N ALA A 5 -4.21 7.07 -5.46
CA ALA A 5 -4.19 6.27 -6.68
C ALA A 5 -4.03 4.77 -6.35
N ALA A 6 -4.77 3.90 -7.04
CA ALA A 6 -4.89 2.48 -6.69
C ALA A 6 -3.53 1.79 -6.57
N TRP A 7 -2.61 2.03 -7.51
CA TRP A 7 -1.26 1.46 -7.48
C TRP A 7 -0.44 1.90 -6.26
N LYS A 8 -0.63 3.13 -5.76
CA LYS A 8 0.03 3.62 -4.54
C LYS A 8 -0.54 2.93 -3.30
N VAL A 9 -1.85 2.74 -3.26
CA VAL A 9 -2.51 2.06 -2.13
C VAL A 9 -2.09 0.59 -2.08
N MET A 10 -2.03 -0.08 -3.23
CA MET A 10 -1.52 -1.45 -3.35
C MET A 10 -0.06 -1.55 -2.88
N LEU A 11 0.82 -0.67 -3.38
CA LEU A 11 2.22 -0.65 -2.98
C LEU A 11 2.40 -0.33 -1.49
N ALA A 12 1.63 0.62 -0.95
CA ALA A 12 1.62 0.91 0.49
C ALA A 12 1.18 -0.30 1.33
N ALA A 13 0.18 -1.06 0.85
CA ALA A 13 -0.28 -2.27 1.52
C ALA A 13 0.79 -3.36 1.54
N VAL A 14 1.52 -3.56 0.44
CA VAL A 14 2.64 -4.51 0.37
C VAL A 14 3.78 -4.07 1.30
N ILE A 15 4.25 -2.82 1.19
CA ILE A 15 5.36 -2.31 2.00
C ILE A 15 5.04 -2.43 3.50
N LYS A 16 3.83 -2.06 3.91
CA LYS A 16 3.40 -2.14 5.32
C LYS A 16 3.26 -3.59 5.81
N GLY A 17 2.90 -4.52 4.93
CA GLY A 17 2.72 -5.93 5.29
C GLY A 17 4.04 -6.71 5.41
N HIS A 18 5.07 -6.29 4.67
CA HIS A 18 6.30 -7.07 4.49
C HIS A 18 7.57 -6.37 4.96
N THR A 19 7.49 -5.12 5.45
CA THR A 19 8.64 -4.37 5.96
C THR A 19 8.30 -3.63 7.25
N SER A 20 9.31 -3.08 7.93
CA SER A 20 9.14 -2.21 9.09
C SER A 20 8.95 -0.72 8.74
N ALA A 21 8.70 -0.40 7.47
CA ALA A 21 8.54 0.98 7.03
C ALA A 21 7.34 1.67 7.72
N THR A 22 7.58 2.88 8.23
CA THR A 22 6.55 3.65 8.92
C THR A 22 5.56 4.27 7.94
N ASN A 23 4.35 4.58 8.38
CA ASN A 23 3.37 5.30 7.55
C ASN A 23 3.92 6.67 7.08
N VAL A 24 4.76 7.32 7.89
CA VAL A 24 5.41 8.59 7.53
C VAL A 24 6.32 8.37 6.33
N TRP A 25 7.21 7.38 6.41
CA TRP A 25 8.11 7.03 5.32
C TRP A 25 7.34 6.66 4.04
N ILE A 26 6.30 5.82 4.14
CA ILE A 26 5.46 5.44 2.99
C ILE A 26 4.79 6.67 2.36
N THR A 27 4.29 7.59 3.20
CA THR A 27 3.64 8.82 2.73
C THR A 27 4.58 9.69 1.93
N GLU A 28 5.81 9.87 2.42
CA GLU A 28 6.86 10.64 1.76
C GLU A 28 7.25 10.00 0.43
N LYS A 29 7.49 8.68 0.41
CA LYS A 29 7.93 7.97 -0.80
C LYS A 29 6.86 7.88 -1.88
N LEU A 30 5.59 7.76 -1.50
CA LEU A 30 4.48 7.61 -2.45
C LEU A 30 3.70 8.91 -2.68
N ASN A 31 4.08 10.00 -2.02
CA ASN A 31 3.38 11.30 -2.06
C ASN A 31 1.86 11.13 -1.83
N MET A 32 1.49 10.52 -0.69
CA MET A 32 0.10 10.17 -0.34
C MET A 32 -0.61 11.21 0.54
N GLY A 33 0.02 12.39 0.75
CA GLY A 33 -0.53 13.45 1.59
C GLY A 33 -0.14 13.27 3.06
N ILE A 34 -1.01 12.65 3.86
CA ILE A 34 -0.81 12.51 5.32
C ILE A 34 -0.68 11.04 5.73
N SER A 35 0.15 10.78 6.74
CA SER A 35 0.44 9.42 7.23
C SER A 35 -0.78 8.67 7.76
N GLN A 36 -1.76 9.38 8.31
CA GLN A 36 -3.03 8.78 8.75
C GLN A 36 -3.84 8.21 7.57
N ALA A 37 -3.78 8.86 6.40
CA ALA A 37 -4.51 8.43 5.21
C ALA A 37 -3.95 7.11 4.65
N VAL A 38 -2.66 6.82 4.84
CA VAL A 38 -2.07 5.54 4.42
C VAL A 38 -2.79 4.36 5.09
N SER A 39 -2.96 4.39 6.41
CA SER A 39 -3.62 3.28 7.11
C SER A 39 -5.10 3.18 6.76
N GLN A 40 -5.80 4.31 6.56
CA GLN A 40 -7.19 4.30 6.11
C GLN A 40 -7.33 3.69 4.71
N ASN A 41 -6.49 4.09 3.76
CA ASN A 41 -6.52 3.60 2.38
C ASN A 41 -6.15 2.11 2.31
N VAL A 42 -5.10 1.69 3.03
CA VAL A 42 -4.71 0.28 3.12
C VAL A 42 -5.80 -0.57 3.78
N GLY A 43 -6.43 -0.06 4.84
CA GLY A 43 -7.57 -0.73 5.49
C GLY A 43 -8.75 -0.94 4.54
N LYS A 44 -9.12 0.11 3.78
CA LYS A 44 -10.16 0.03 2.75
C LYS A 44 -9.79 -0.93 1.62
N PHE A 45 -8.53 -0.92 1.20
CA PHE A 45 -8.02 -1.84 0.17
C PHE A 45 -8.13 -3.30 0.62
N HIS A 46 -7.74 -3.63 1.84
CA HIS A 46 -7.91 -4.98 2.38
C HIS A 46 -9.38 -5.36 2.51
N ALA A 47 -10.23 -4.47 3.04
CA ALA A 47 -11.66 -4.73 3.17
C ALA A 47 -12.37 -4.96 1.83
N ALA A 48 -11.81 -4.44 0.73
CA ALA A 48 -12.29 -4.64 -0.62
C ALA A 48 -11.75 -5.91 -1.31
N GLY A 49 -11.04 -6.78 -0.59
CA GLY A 49 -10.45 -8.00 -1.16
C GLY A 49 -9.16 -7.74 -1.95
N GLY A 50 -8.45 -6.64 -1.65
CA GLY A 50 -7.24 -6.27 -2.38
C GLY A 50 -6.10 -7.27 -2.25
N ARG A 51 -6.04 -8.05 -1.15
CA ARG A 51 -4.99 -9.05 -0.94
C ARG A 51 -5.16 -10.25 -1.85
N GLU A 52 -6.39 -10.55 -2.21
CA GLU A 52 -6.78 -11.70 -3.01
C GLU A 52 -6.57 -11.45 -4.51
N THR A 53 -6.24 -10.21 -4.90
CA THR A 53 -5.98 -9.85 -6.29
C THR A 53 -4.65 -10.44 -6.78
N GLU A 54 -4.64 -10.94 -8.02
CA GLU A 54 -3.43 -11.44 -8.69
C GLU A 54 -2.32 -10.39 -8.71
N ALA A 55 -2.65 -9.13 -9.02
CA ALA A 55 -1.70 -8.03 -9.05
C ALA A 55 -0.99 -7.80 -7.70
N TYR A 56 -1.68 -7.99 -6.57
CA TYR A 56 -1.07 -7.88 -5.24
C TYR A 56 -0.12 -9.05 -4.97
N GLN A 57 -0.52 -10.27 -5.34
CA GLN A 57 0.29 -11.48 -5.16
C GLN A 57 1.55 -11.45 -6.04
N GLU A 58 1.41 -11.07 -7.31
CA GLU A 58 2.55 -10.89 -8.22
C GLU A 58 3.52 -9.82 -7.71
N LEU A 59 3.00 -8.71 -7.18
CA LEU A 59 3.85 -7.67 -6.62
C LEU A 59 4.66 -8.18 -5.42
N ILE A 60 4.06 -8.98 -4.53
CA ILE A 60 4.79 -9.61 -3.41
C ILE A 60 5.91 -10.50 -3.94
N ILE A 61 5.61 -11.40 -4.88
CA ILE A 61 6.62 -12.30 -5.47
C ILE A 61 7.79 -11.48 -6.03
N ASN A 62 7.52 -10.41 -6.76
CA ASN A 62 8.55 -9.58 -7.38
C ASN A 62 9.41 -8.78 -6.39
N ILE A 63 8.97 -8.57 -5.15
CA ILE A 63 9.73 -7.79 -4.15
C ILE A 63 10.37 -8.65 -3.05
N THR A 64 9.95 -9.90 -2.88
CA THR A 64 10.52 -10.84 -1.88
C THR A 64 11.39 -11.94 -2.48
N THR A 65 11.49 -12.01 -3.80
CA THR A 65 12.38 -12.94 -4.53
C THR A 65 13.64 -12.21 -4.97
#